data_AF-G4RCH5-F1
#
_entry.id   AF-G4RCH5-F1
#
_cell.length_a   1.000
_cell.length_b   1.000
_cell.length_c   1.000
_cell.angle_alpha   90.00
_cell.angle_beta   90.00
_cell.angle_gamma   90.00
#
_symmetry.space_group_name_H-M   'P 1'
#
loop_
_entity.id
_entity.type
_entity.pdbx_description
1 polymer ?
#
loop_
_entity_poly.entity_id
_entity_poly.type
_entity_poly.pdbx_seq_one_letter_code
_entity_poly.pdbx_strand_id
1 'polypeptide(L)' 'MAEFEYRGFRVRTIFEKDWKIRMWPPLRPAQAMDKIRASRAEGEHACLHRATRAIDDFMDKPAPSRGRVRSESLTE' A
#
# COMPACT_ATOMS: atom_id res chain seq x y z
N MET A 1 -17.47 -6.41 -10.67
CA MET A 1 -16.05 -6.31 -10.24
C MET A 1 -15.99 -5.21 -9.21
N ALA A 2 -15.55 -5.52 -7.99
CA ALA A 2 -15.66 -4.63 -6.85
C ALA A 2 -14.47 -3.64 -6.82
N GLU A 3 -14.71 -2.41 -7.29
CA GLU A 3 -13.86 -1.28 -6.96
C GLU A 3 -14.38 -0.71 -5.63
N PHE A 4 -13.52 -0.61 -4.61
CA PHE A 4 -13.89 -0.05 -3.32
C PHE A 4 -12.87 0.99 -2.87
N GLU A 5 -13.35 1.97 -2.12
CA GLU A 5 -12.49 2.98 -1.51
C GLU A 5 -12.22 2.63 -0.06
N TYR A 6 -10.96 2.72 0.36
CA TYR A 6 -10.50 2.43 1.70
C TYR A 6 -9.48 3.47 2.14
N ARG A 7 -9.82 4.25 3.16
CA ARG A 7 -8.95 5.33 3.72
C ARG A 7 -8.40 6.30 2.67
N GLY A 8 -9.20 6.64 1.65
CA GLY A 8 -8.79 7.52 0.54
C GLY A 8 -7.98 6.82 -0.56
N PHE A 9 -7.77 5.50 -0.46
CA PHE A 9 -7.22 4.67 -1.51
C PHE A 9 -8.33 3.93 -2.24
N ARG A 10 -8.37 4.06 -3.56
CA ARG A 10 -9.18 3.21 -4.44
C ARG A 10 -8.46 1.90 -4.65
N VAL A 11 -9.15 0.80 -4.37
CA VAL A 11 -8.65 -0.56 -4.49
C VAL A 11 -9.52 -1.30 -5.50
N ARG A 12 -8.88 -1.92 -6.47
CA ARG A 12 -9.53 -2.72 -7.51
C ARG A 12 -8.91 -4.09 -7.57
N THR A 13 -9.72 -5.13 -7.43
CA THR A 13 -9.32 -6.51 -7.69
C THR A 13 -9.41 -6.81 -9.19
N ILE A 14 -8.40 -7.48 -9.72
CA ILE A 14 -8.34 -7.93 -11.11
C ILE A 14 -7.91 -9.39 -11.10
N PHE A 15 -8.67 -10.24 -11.77
CA PHE A 15 -8.32 -11.63 -11.95
C PHE A 15 -7.79 -11.84 -13.37
N GLU A 16 -6.51 -12.21 -13.49
CA GLU A 16 -5.90 -12.58 -14.79
C GLU A 16 -5.56 -14.07 -14.80
N LYS A 17 -4.51 -14.45 -14.06
CA LYS A 17 -4.09 -15.84 -13.79
C LYS A 17 -4.10 -16.11 -12.28
N ASP A 18 -3.74 -15.07 -11.55
CA ASP A 18 -3.86 -14.86 -10.11
C ASP A 18 -4.75 -13.63 -9.85
N TRP A 19 -5.30 -13.55 -8.63
CA TRP A 19 -5.95 -12.35 -8.15
C TRP A 19 -4.87 -11.29 -7.85
N LYS A 20 -4.98 -10.15 -8.51
CA LYS A 20 -4.11 -8.99 -8.34
C LYS A 20 -4.92 -7.80 -7.86
N ILE A 21 -4.22 -6.84 -7.26
CA ILE A 21 -4.83 -5.59 -6.84
C ILE A 21 -4.15 -4.41 -7.50
N ARG A 22 -4.97 -3.49 -8.01
CA ARG A 22 -4.54 -2.16 -8.42
C ARG A 22 -5.06 -1.15 -7.40
N MET A 23 -4.19 -0.24 -6.98
CA MET A 23 -4.51 0.80 -6.03
C MET A 23 -4.20 2.19 -6.55
N TRP A 24 -4.99 3.17 -6.13
CA TRP A 24 -4.78 4.59 -6.41
C TRP A 24 -5.10 5.45 -5.18
N PRO A 25 -4.27 6.45 -4.82
CA PRO A 25 -2.93 6.70 -5.35
C PRO A 25 -1.98 5.51 -5.07
N PRO A 26 -0.93 5.31 -5.90
CA PRO A 26 -0.04 4.17 -5.73
C PRO A 26 0.71 4.27 -4.40
N LEU A 27 0.59 3.23 -3.57
CA LEU A 27 1.38 3.10 -2.35
C LEU A 27 2.88 3.10 -2.70
N ARG A 28 3.68 3.88 -1.97
CA ARG A 28 5.14 3.84 -2.11
C ARG A 28 5.75 2.85 -1.12
N PRO A 29 6.74 2.05 -1.56
CA PRO A 29 7.19 1.89 -2.94
C PRO A 29 6.24 0.97 -3.73
N ALA A 30 6.18 1.14 -5.05
CA ALA A 30 5.36 0.34 -5.97
C ALA A 30 5.54 -1.19 -5.83
N GLN A 31 6.66 -1.62 -5.23
CA GLN A 31 6.92 -3.01 -4.84
C GLN A 31 5.91 -3.58 -3.83
N ALA A 32 5.27 -2.76 -2.99
CA ALA A 32 4.25 -3.22 -2.04
C ALA A 32 3.00 -3.70 -2.78
N MET A 33 2.62 -3.03 -3.87
CA MET A 33 1.49 -3.45 -4.71
C MET A 33 1.78 -4.74 -5.46
N ASP A 34 3.04 -4.94 -5.90
CA ASP A 34 3.42 -6.17 -6.61
C ASP A 34 3.36 -7.43 -5.74
N LYS A 35 3.51 -7.26 -4.41
CA LYS A 35 3.40 -8.34 -3.41
C LYS A 35 1.95 -8.72 -3.09
N ILE A 36 0.97 -7.89 -3.47
CA ILE A 36 -0.45 -8.15 -3.17
C ILE A 36 -1.04 -8.96 -4.33
N ARG A 37 -0.81 -10.27 -4.26
CA ARG A 37 -1.38 -11.27 -5.16
C ARG A 37 -2.01 -12.39 -4.34
N ALA A 38 -3.03 -13.04 -4.87
CA ALA A 38 -3.63 -14.22 -4.25
C ALA A 38 -3.89 -15.29 -5.31
N SER A 39 -3.66 -16.55 -4.95
CA SER A 39 -3.94 -17.65 -5.87
C SER A 39 -5.44 -17.84 -6.06
N ARG A 40 -5.85 -18.50 -7.16
CA ARG A 40 -7.28 -18.79 -7.41
C ARG A 40 -7.95 -19.52 -6.23
N ALA A 41 -7.21 -20.39 -5.55
CA ALA A 41 -7.69 -21.14 -4.38
C ALA A 41 -7.86 -20.27 -3.11
N GLU A 42 -7.10 -19.18 -2.98
CA GLU A 42 -7.24 -18.24 -1.86
C GLU A 42 -8.44 -17.29 -2.07
N GLY A 43 -8.77 -17.02 -3.33
CA GLY A 43 -9.92 -16.22 -3.71
C GLY A 43 -9.70 -14.71 -3.57
N GLU A 44 -10.73 -13.95 -3.98
CA GLU A 44 -10.74 -12.49 -3.96
C GLU A 44 -10.53 -11.93 -2.54
N HIS A 45 -11.16 -12.59 -1.55
CA HIS A 45 -11.16 -12.11 -0.17
C HIS A 45 -9.77 -12.09 0.48
N ALA A 46 -8.93 -13.09 0.18
CA ALA A 46 -7.55 -13.10 0.64
C ALA A 46 -6.72 -11.95 0.02
N CYS A 47 -6.99 -11.64 -1.24
CA CYS A 47 -6.37 -10.52 -1.93
C CYS A 47 -6.77 -9.19 -1.25
N LEU A 48 -8.07 -8.99 -1.02
CA LEU A 48 -8.61 -7.81 -0.34
C LEU A 48 -8.01 -7.61 1.05
N HIS A 49 -7.92 -8.68 1.84
CA HIS A 49 -7.34 -8.62 3.18
C HIS A 49 -5.84 -8.27 3.17
N ARG A 50 -5.07 -8.75 2.17
CA ARG A 50 -3.66 -8.34 1.98
C ARG A 50 -3.56 -6.87 1.57
N ALA A 51 -4.50 -6.40 0.76
CA ALA A 51 -4.57 -5.00 0.36
C ALA A 51 -4.83 -4.05 1.50
N THR A 52 -5.85 -4.30 2.31
CA THR A 52 -6.17 -3.46 3.47
C THR A 52 -5.00 -3.44 4.45
N ARG A 53 -4.40 -4.60 4.73
CA ARG A 53 -3.22 -4.68 5.61
C ARG A 53 -2.02 -3.88 5.09
N ALA A 54 -1.79 -3.84 3.77
CA ALA A 54 -0.73 -3.03 3.18
C ALA A 54 -1.01 -1.52 3.30
N ILE A 55 -2.28 -1.12 3.20
CA ILE A 55 -2.71 0.26 3.44
C ILE A 55 -2.54 0.61 4.92
N ASP A 56 -2.91 -0.29 5.83
CA ASP A 56 -2.70 -0.10 7.27
C ASP A 56 -1.22 0.06 7.62
N ASP A 57 -0.32 -0.80 7.12
CA ASP A 57 1.14 -0.66 7.35
C ASP A 57 1.69 0.65 6.80
N PHE A 58 1.16 1.11 5.66
CA PHE A 58 1.54 2.40 5.08
C PHE A 58 1.07 3.59 5.92
N MET A 59 -0.13 3.51 6.50
CA MET A 59 -0.71 4.56 7.34
C MET A 59 -0.13 4.55 8.76
N ASP A 60 0.21 3.38 9.28
CA ASP A 60 0.80 3.18 10.60
C ASP A 60 2.27 3.59 10.64
N LYS A 61 3.00 3.42 9.53
CA LYS A 61 4.35 3.97 9.41
C LYS A 61 4.29 5.49 9.58
N PRO A 62 4.87 6.06 10.66
CA PRO A 62 5.03 7.49 10.73
C PRO A 62 5.85 7.91 9.52
N ALA A 63 5.35 8.88 8.75
CA ALA A 63 6.09 9.49 7.68
C ALA A 63 7.52 9.75 8.18
N PRO A 64 8.58 9.38 7.45
CA PRO A 64 9.94 9.67 7.89
C PRO A 64 9.99 11.17 8.12
N SER A 65 10.14 11.58 9.38
CA SER A 65 10.13 12.97 9.81
C SER A 65 11.01 13.78 8.88
N ARG A 66 10.37 14.49 7.97
CA ARG A 66 11.01 15.27 6.92
C ARG A 66 11.47 16.55 7.60
N GLY A 67 12.63 16.50 8.25
CA GLY A 67 13.29 17.67 8.81
C GLY A 67 13.77 17.51 10.26
N ARG A 68 14.89 16.83 10.45
CA ARG A 68 15.90 17.31 11.41
C ARG A 68 17.16 17.59 10.63
N VAL A 69 17.13 18.69 9.87
CA VAL A 69 18.37 19.38 9.48
C VAL A 69 19.06 19.74 10.79
N ARG A 70 20.12 19.01 11.09
CA ARG A 70 21.05 19.28 12.17
C ARG A 70 21.75 20.59 11.79
N SER A 71 21.23 21.72 12.25
CA SER A 71 21.98 22.97 12.28
C SER A 71 23.17 22.73 13.19
N GLU A 72 24.31 22.41 12.61
CA GLU A 72 25.58 22.45 13.32
C GLU A 72 25.85 23.91 13.64
N SER A 73 25.78 24.22 14.94
CA SER A 73 26.21 25.48 15.51
C SER A 73 27.67 25.73 15.11
N LEU A 74 27.93 26.76 14.33
CA LEU A 74 29.28 27.28 14.10
C LEU A 74 29.28 28.77 14.46
N THR A 75 29.71 29.08 15.68
CA THR A 75 30.25 30.41 16.02
C THR A 75 31.23 30.23 17.18
N GLU A 76 32.51 30.30 16.86
CA GLU A 76 33.59 30.71 17.77
C GLU A 76 33.85 32.21 17.56
#